data_AF-A0A933QTH8-F1
#
_entry.id   AF-A0A933QTH8-F1
#
_cell.length_a   1.000
_cell.length_b   1.000
_cell.length_c   1.000
_cell.angle_alpha   90.00
_cell.angle_beta   90.00
_cell.angle_gamma   90.00
#
_symmetry.space_group_name_H-M   'P 1'
#
loop_
_entity.id
_entity.type
_entity.pdbx_description
1 polymer ?
#
loop_
_entity_poly.entity_id
_entity_poly.type
_entity_poly.pdbx_seq_one_letter_code
_entity_poly.pdbx_strand_id
1 'polypeptide(L)'
;MKKIVLLALIALAVLTVACASATVATAPTSAPSSSAAPSSSAAPSSSAAPSSAAAAPVKGTITIWNGYHTGDNEEKTLNQLLDAAKKAFPDAKINVLEIPFDQLFN
;
A
#
# COMPACT_ATOMS: atom_id res chain seq x y z
N MET A 1 -7.66 41.72 5.08
CA MET A 1 -7.50 41.62 3.60
C MET A 1 -6.07 41.91 3.12
N LYS A 2 -5.40 43.01 3.52
CA LYS A 2 -3.99 43.29 3.15
C LYS A 2 -2.96 42.19 3.54
N LYS A 3 -3.17 41.50 4.67
CA LYS A 3 -2.25 40.44 5.16
C LYS A 3 -2.42 39.09 4.42
N ILE A 4 -3.59 38.85 3.83
CA ILE A 4 -3.87 37.64 3.03
C ILE A 4 -3.23 37.77 1.64
N VAL A 5 -3.22 39.00 1.09
CA VAL A 5 -2.55 39.32 -0.17
C VAL A 5 -1.02 39.20 -0.06
N LEU A 6 -0.44 39.54 1.10
CA LEU A 6 1.01 39.47 1.31
C LEU A 6 1.53 38.02 1.47
N LEU A 7 0.75 37.13 2.08
CA LEU A 7 1.11 35.70 2.22
C LEU A 7 0.97 34.92 0.92
N ALA A 8 0.00 35.29 0.07
CA ALA A 8 -0.15 34.70 -1.27
C ALA A 8 1.02 35.04 -2.22
N LEU A 9 1.66 36.19 -2.02
CA LEU A 9 2.82 36.63 -2.83
C LEU A 9 4.13 35.89 -2.48
N ILE A 10 4.27 35.38 -1.26
CA ILE A 10 5.46 34.63 -0.82
C ILE A 10 5.38 33.16 -1.29
N ALA A 11 4.17 32.60 -1.41
CA ALA A 11 3.96 31.25 -1.93
C ALA A 11 4.19 31.11 -3.45
N LEU A 12 4.18 32.23 -4.19
CA LEU A 12 4.34 32.23 -5.65
C LEU A 12 5.82 32.30 -6.11
N ALA A 13 6.77 32.54 -5.21
CA ALA A 13 8.17 32.79 -5.55
C ALA A 13 9.10 31.57 -5.49
N VAL A 14 8.62 30.39 -5.07
CA VAL A 14 9.47 29.19 -4.87
C VAL A 14 9.26 28.12 -5.97
N LEU A 15 8.42 28.40 -6.98
CA LEU A 15 8.01 27.40 -7.98
C LEU A 15 8.67 27.57 -9.38
N THR A 16 9.87 28.16 -9.46
CA THR A 16 10.52 28.50 -10.76
C THR A 16 11.90 27.88 -11.00
N VAL A 17 12.17 26.66 -10.52
CA VAL A 17 13.42 25.92 -10.84
C VAL A 17 13.11 24.52 -11.39
N ALA A 18 12.51 24.48 -12.58
CA ALA A 18 12.40 23.25 -13.37
C ALA A 18 12.16 23.58 -14.84
N CYS A 19 13.17 24.09 -15.54
CA CYS A 19 13.15 24.03 -17.00
C CYS A 19 14.58 24.03 -17.55
N ALA A 20 15.11 22.83 -17.78
CA ALA A 20 16.25 22.63 -18.68
C ALA A 20 16.10 21.25 -19.32
N SER A 21 15.36 21.20 -20.43
CA SER A 21 15.49 20.12 -21.41
C SER A 21 15.07 20.63 -22.79
N ALA A 22 16.13 20.87 -23.56
CA ALA A 22 16.30 20.86 -25.00
C ALA A 22 15.06 20.80 -25.90
N THR A 23 14.94 21.86 -26.68
CA THR A 23 14.33 22.00 -28.00
C THR A 23 14.65 20.83 -28.92
N VAL A 24 13.63 20.18 -29.49
CA VAL A 24 13.73 19.38 -30.72
C VAL A 24 12.64 19.82 -31.69
N ALA A 25 13.06 20.02 -32.93
CA ALA A 25 12.34 20.64 -34.04
C ALA A 25 11.03 19.94 -34.45
N THR A 26 10.05 20.76 -34.84
CA THR A 26 8.82 20.33 -35.52
C THR A 26 9.08 20.06 -37.01
N ALA A 27 8.71 18.87 -37.48
CA ALA A 27 8.42 18.62 -38.89
C ALA A 27 6.89 18.54 -39.08
N PRO A 28 6.31 19.10 -40.16
CA PRO A 28 4.88 18.94 -40.44
C PRO A 28 4.66 17.63 -41.20
N THR A 29 3.53 16.95 -40.96
CA THR A 29 2.65 16.41 -42.03
C THR A 29 1.67 15.35 -41.53
N SER A 30 0.44 15.51 -42.02
CA SER A 30 -0.64 14.53 -42.26
C SER A 30 -1.33 13.82 -41.09
N ALA A 31 -2.62 14.15 -40.94
CA ALA A 31 -3.58 13.45 -40.10
C ALA A 31 -3.86 12.02 -40.64
N PRO A 32 -3.84 10.97 -39.79
CA PRO A 32 -4.35 9.68 -40.18
C PRO A 32 -5.86 9.57 -39.92
N SER A 33 -6.56 9.12 -40.97
CA SER A 33 -7.95 8.67 -40.96
C SER A 33 -8.20 7.56 -39.95
N SER A 34 -9.43 7.54 -39.42
CA SER A 34 -10.00 6.47 -38.61
C SER A 34 -9.79 5.10 -39.28
N SER A 35 -9.12 4.18 -38.58
CA SER A 35 -8.98 2.78 -38.96
C SER A 35 -9.24 1.90 -37.74
N ALA A 36 -10.05 0.86 -37.96
CA ALA A 36 -10.73 0.06 -36.95
C ALA A 36 -9.81 -0.60 -35.91
N ALA A 37 -10.30 -0.70 -34.68
CA ALA A 37 -9.65 -1.44 -33.61
C ALA A 37 -9.60 -2.95 -33.94
N PRO A 38 -8.44 -3.61 -33.84
CA PRO A 38 -8.35 -5.06 -33.97
C PRO A 38 -9.03 -5.76 -32.78
N SER A 39 -9.64 -6.90 -33.11
CA SER A 39 -10.45 -7.74 -32.24
C SER A 39 -9.74 -8.18 -30.95
N SER A 40 -10.55 -8.30 -29.90
CA SER A 40 -10.21 -8.74 -28.55
C SER A 40 -9.39 -10.04 -28.54
N SER A 41 -8.16 -9.97 -28.01
CA SER A 41 -7.35 -11.14 -27.69
C SER A 41 -7.98 -11.85 -26.49
N ALA A 42 -8.30 -13.14 -26.64
CA ALA A 42 -8.83 -13.95 -25.54
C ALA A 42 -7.80 -14.03 -24.40
N ALA A 43 -8.23 -13.66 -23.20
CA ALA A 43 -7.39 -13.73 -22.00
C ALA A 43 -6.98 -15.18 -21.68
N PRO A 44 -5.76 -15.41 -21.17
CA PRO A 44 -5.34 -16.74 -20.75
C PRO A 44 -6.25 -17.27 -19.63
N SER A 45 -6.75 -18.50 -19.82
CA SER A 45 -7.52 -19.21 -18.81
C SER A 45 -6.72 -19.32 -17.50
N SER A 46 -7.31 -18.83 -16.42
CA SER A 46 -6.73 -18.85 -15.08
C SER A 46 -6.45 -20.29 -14.65
N SER A 47 -5.18 -20.61 -14.40
CA SER A 47 -4.78 -21.87 -13.78
C SER A 47 -5.39 -21.93 -12.37
N ALA A 48 -6.20 -22.95 -12.11
CA ALA A 48 -6.83 -23.14 -10.81
C ALA A 48 -5.74 -23.31 -9.73
N ALA A 49 -5.78 -22.46 -8.71
CA ALA A 49 -4.92 -22.58 -7.55
C ALA A 49 -5.09 -23.96 -6.88
N PRO A 50 -4.02 -24.56 -6.34
CA PRO A 50 -4.11 -25.84 -5.65
C PRO A 50 -5.17 -25.76 -4.55
N SER A 51 -6.09 -26.72 -4.55
CA SER A 51 -7.12 -26.85 -3.53
C SER A 51 -6.45 -27.05 -2.18
N SER A 52 -6.61 -26.07 -1.28
CA SER A 52 -6.09 -26.13 0.08
C SER A 52 -6.79 -27.28 0.80
N ALA A 53 -6.06 -28.37 1.06
CA ALA A 53 -6.48 -29.35 2.04
C ALA A 53 -6.75 -28.61 3.35
N ALA A 54 -7.92 -28.83 3.95
CA ALA A 54 -8.34 -28.13 5.15
C ALA A 54 -7.25 -28.25 6.23
N ALA A 55 -6.65 -27.11 6.58
CA ALA A 55 -5.64 -27.05 7.62
C ALA A 55 -6.22 -27.59 8.94
N ALA A 56 -5.44 -28.40 9.65
CA ALA A 56 -5.83 -28.87 10.98
C ALA A 56 -6.16 -27.67 11.89
N PRO A 57 -7.14 -27.80 12.82
CA PRO A 57 -7.51 -26.72 13.71
C PRO A 57 -6.32 -26.31 14.58
N VAL A 58 -6.05 -25.00 14.64
CA VAL A 58 -5.00 -24.43 15.49
C VAL A 58 -5.44 -24.51 16.96
N LYS A 59 -4.62 -25.11 17.81
CA LYS A 59 -4.86 -25.28 19.25
C LYS A 59 -3.59 -24.96 20.05
N GLY A 60 -3.73 -24.78 21.37
CA GLY A 60 -2.60 -24.55 22.28
C GLY A 60 -2.37 -23.07 22.56
N THR A 61 -1.19 -22.72 23.10
CA THR A 61 -0.84 -21.33 23.42
C THR A 61 0.11 -20.77 22.38
N ILE A 62 -0.24 -19.62 21.81
CA ILE A 62 0.58 -18.84 20.88
C ILE A 62 0.93 -17.54 21.61
N THR A 63 2.22 -17.21 21.69
CA THR A 63 2.67 -15.93 22.23
C THR A 63 3.33 -15.14 21.11
N ILE A 64 2.79 -13.96 20.81
CA ILE A 64 3.29 -13.07 19.76
C ILE A 64 4.12 -11.98 20.43
N TRP A 65 5.40 -11.93 20.12
CA TRP A 65 6.29 -10.83 20.54
C TRP A 65 6.33 -9.80 19.43
N ASN A 66 6.14 -8.53 19.77
CA ASN A 66 6.12 -7.44 18.80
C ASN A 66 6.76 -6.18 19.38
N GLY A 67 7.25 -5.30 18.52
CA GLY A 67 7.85 -4.03 18.91
C GLY A 67 7.21 -2.85 18.19
N TYR A 68 5.93 -2.99 17.85
CA TYR A 68 5.15 -1.88 17.32
C TYR A 68 4.85 -0.90 18.43
N HIS A 69 5.03 0.40 18.16
CA HIS A 69 4.81 1.43 19.16
C HIS A 69 3.32 1.58 19.48
N THR A 70 2.99 1.75 20.76
CA THR A 70 1.63 2.02 21.19
C THR A 70 1.11 3.31 20.56
N GLY A 71 -0.12 3.28 20.05
CA GLY A 71 -0.84 4.45 19.51
C GLY A 71 -0.70 4.65 18.01
N ASP A 72 0.12 3.86 17.31
CA ASP A 72 0.34 3.98 15.87
C ASP A 72 -0.51 3.01 15.04
N ASN A 73 -0.46 3.17 13.70
CA ASN A 73 -1.26 2.38 12.76
C ASN A 73 -0.92 0.87 12.79
N GLU A 74 0.32 0.53 13.15
CA GLU A 74 0.77 -0.85 13.24
C GLU A 74 0.09 -1.59 14.40
N GLU A 75 0.01 -0.97 15.58
CA GLU A 75 -0.71 -1.53 16.73
C GLU A 75 -2.18 -1.75 16.40
N LYS A 76 -2.82 -0.76 15.75
CA LYS A 76 -4.22 -0.87 15.32
C LYS A 76 -4.43 -2.06 14.37
N THR A 77 -3.54 -2.22 13.40
CA THR A 77 -3.61 -3.31 12.41
C THR A 77 -3.36 -4.67 13.09
N LEU A 78 -2.38 -4.74 13.99
CA LEU A 78 -2.12 -5.94 14.78
C LEU A 78 -3.36 -6.32 15.61
N ASN A 79 -4.00 -5.38 16.29
CA ASN A 79 -5.22 -5.64 17.06
C ASN A 79 -6.37 -6.18 16.19
N GLN A 80 -6.57 -5.63 14.99
CA GLN A 80 -7.55 -6.15 14.04
C GLN A 80 -7.26 -7.61 13.62
N LEU A 81 -5.98 -7.92 13.35
CA LEU A 81 -5.56 -9.28 13.01
C LEU A 81 -5.73 -10.24 14.18
N LEU A 82 -5.44 -9.80 15.41
CA LEU A 82 -5.61 -10.59 16.62
C LEU A 82 -7.08 -10.92 16.88
N ASP A 83 -7.98 -9.96 16.66
CA ASP A 83 -9.42 -10.20 16.80
C ASP A 83 -9.94 -11.20 15.76
N ALA A 84 -9.50 -11.06 14.51
CA ALA A 84 -9.79 -12.03 13.47
C ALA A 84 -9.25 -13.42 13.81
N ALA A 85 -8.01 -13.50 14.33
CA ALA A 85 -7.38 -14.76 14.72
C ALA A 85 -8.10 -15.43 15.89
N LYS A 86 -8.48 -14.69 16.93
CA LYS A 86 -9.26 -15.24 18.06
C LYS A 86 -10.61 -15.79 17.61
N LYS A 87 -11.25 -15.15 16.63
CA LYS A 87 -12.51 -15.63 16.04
C LYS A 87 -12.32 -16.88 15.19
N ALA A 88 -11.24 -16.95 14.40
CA ALA A 88 -10.94 -18.08 13.53
C ALA A 88 -10.41 -19.31 14.31
N PHE A 89 -9.71 -19.08 15.42
CA PHE A 89 -9.03 -20.11 16.21
C PHE A 89 -9.47 -20.05 17.68
N PRO A 90 -10.74 -20.36 18.00
CA PRO A 90 -11.27 -20.26 19.36
C PRO A 90 -10.62 -21.24 20.35
N ASP A 91 -10.03 -22.33 19.85
CA ASP A 91 -9.31 -23.32 20.65
C ASP A 91 -7.85 -22.90 20.96
N ALA A 92 -7.38 -21.79 20.39
CA ALA A 92 -6.05 -21.26 20.62
C ALA A 92 -6.08 -20.15 21.67
N LYS A 93 -5.16 -20.21 22.64
CA LYS A 93 -4.88 -19.13 23.57
C LYS A 93 -3.81 -18.21 22.96
N ILE A 94 -4.21 -17.01 22.55
CA ILE A 94 -3.29 -16.04 21.95
C ILE A 94 -2.88 -15.00 23.02
N ASN A 95 -1.59 -14.97 23.35
CA ASN A 95 -0.95 -13.96 24.18
C ASN A 95 -0.18 -12.98 23.28
N VAL A 96 -0.11 -11.72 23.68
CA VAL A 96 0.65 -10.69 22.98
C VAL A 96 1.57 -10.02 23.99
N LEU A 97 2.85 -9.91 23.63
CA LEU A 97 3.87 -9.25 24.41
C LEU A 97 4.48 -8.15 23.55
N GLU A 98 4.35 -6.90 24.02
CA GLU A 98 5.09 -5.79 23.46
C GLU A 98 6.49 -5.77 24.09
N ILE A 99 7.51 -5.66 23.25
CA ILE A 99 8.92 -5.59 23.62
C ILE A 99 9.51 -4.39 22.89
N PRO A 100 10.31 -3.53 23.55
CA PRO A 100 11.03 -2.46 22.86
C PRO A 100 11.79 -2.99 21.64
N PHE A 101 11.70 -2.28 20.51
CA PHE A 101 12.23 -2.78 19.23
C PHE A 101 13.74 -3.09 19.29
N ASP A 102 14.49 -2.33 20.08
CA ASP A 102 15.92 -2.55 20.34
C ASP A 102 16.21 -3.85 21.11
N GLN A 103 15.22 -4.45 21.75
CA GLN A 103 15.33 -5.69 22.54
C GLN A 103 14.74 -6.92 21.81
N LEU A 104 14.24 -6.76 20.58
CA LEU A 104 13.61 -7.85 19.82
C LEU A 104 14.62 -8.85 19.21
N PHE A 105 15.88 -8.43 19.04
CA PHE A 105 16.93 -9.21 18.38
C PHE A 105 18.07 -9.52 19.35
N ASN A 106 18.70 -10.69 19.19
CA ASN A 106 19.93 -11.09 19.89
C ASN A 106 21.14 -10.98 18.96
#